data_AF-A0A9X3IR61-F1
#
_entry.id   AF-A0A9X3IR61-F1
#
_cell.length_a   1.000
_cell.length_b   1.000
_cell.length_c   1.000
_cell.angle_alpha   90.00
_cell.angle_beta   90.00
_cell.angle_gamma   90.00
#
_symmetry.space_group_name_H-M   'P 1'
#
loop_
_entity.id
_entity.type
_entity.pdbx_description
1 polymer ?
#
loop_
_entity_poly.entity_id
_entity_poly.type
_entity_poly.pdbx_seq_one_letter_code
_entity_poly.pdbx_strand_id
1 'polypeptide(L)'
;MTLPDYQLAMEAYAIKQALRREDIALHAWYNQTVQATKGSDKHPKPRYQKFSDFYNTAEQEDEIRASFESDYTSELTHKREEEALIQQRFAKLQELKQKRKGGQ
;
A
#
# COMPACT_ATOMS: atom_id res chain seq x y z
N MET A 1 14.21 -5.61 -31.66
CA MET A 1 13.28 -5.40 -30.52
C MET A 1 11.94 -5.04 -31.08
N THR A 2 10.91 -5.78 -30.72
CA THR A 2 9.51 -5.47 -31.03
C THR A 2 8.90 -4.64 -29.89
N LEU A 3 7.73 -4.03 -30.11
CA LEU A 3 7.02 -3.29 -29.07
C LEU A 3 6.70 -4.15 -27.82
N PRO A 4 6.26 -5.42 -27.96
CA PRO A 4 6.12 -6.32 -26.83
C PRO A 4 7.42 -6.56 -26.04
N ASP A 5 8.55 -6.76 -26.75
CA ASP A 5 9.85 -6.97 -26.08
C ASP A 5 10.26 -5.74 -25.26
N TYR A 6 9.94 -4.54 -25.75
CA TYR A 6 10.19 -3.29 -25.04
C TYR A 6 9.30 -3.15 -23.80
N GLN A 7 8.00 -3.46 -23.91
CA GLN A 7 7.08 -3.41 -22.78
C GLN A 7 7.49 -4.39 -21.68
N LEU A 8 7.86 -5.61 -22.04
CA LEU A 8 8.38 -6.62 -21.12
C LEU A 8 9.68 -6.15 -20.43
N ALA A 9 10.59 -5.53 -21.18
CA ALA A 9 11.82 -4.97 -20.61
C ALA A 9 11.53 -3.81 -19.63
N MET A 10 10.51 -2.99 -19.91
CA MET A 10 10.08 -1.91 -19.03
C MET A 10 9.40 -2.39 -17.75
N GLU A 11 8.55 -3.41 -17.86
CA GLU A 11 7.97 -4.09 -16.71
C GLU A 11 9.05 -4.69 -15.80
N ALA A 12 9.96 -5.47 -16.38
CA ALA A 12 11.07 -6.08 -15.65
C ALA A 12 11.98 -5.03 -14.98
N TYR A 13 12.21 -3.90 -15.65
CA TYR A 13 12.94 -2.78 -15.07
C TYR A 13 12.19 -2.14 -13.90
N ALA A 14 10.88 -1.95 -14.02
CA ALA A 14 10.05 -1.41 -12.94
C ALA A 14 10.05 -2.33 -11.71
N ILE A 15 9.91 -3.64 -11.89
CA ILE A 15 10.02 -4.64 -10.81
C ILE A 15 11.40 -4.57 -10.15
N LYS A 16 12.48 -4.51 -10.94
CA LYS A 16 13.84 -4.35 -10.41
C LYS A 16 13.99 -3.08 -9.58
N GLN A 17 13.35 -1.99 -9.98
CA GLN A 17 13.36 -0.74 -9.23
C GLN A 17 12.54 -0.86 -7.93
N ALA A 18 11.46 -1.64 -7.91
CA ALA A 18 10.70 -1.93 -6.68
C ALA A 18 11.56 -2.72 -5.67
N LEU A 19 12.28 -3.75 -6.12
CA LEU A 19 13.24 -4.48 -5.27
C LEU A 19 14.34 -3.58 -4.70
N ARG A 20 14.86 -2.66 -5.52
CA ARG A 20 15.83 -1.64 -5.04
C ARG A 20 15.24 -0.78 -3.92
N ARG A 21 13.96 -0.41 -4.01
CA ARG A 21 13.27 0.36 -2.97
C ARG A 21 13.02 -0.47 -1.72
N GLU A 22 12.77 -1.77 -1.86
CA GLU A 22 12.67 -2.70 -0.74
C GLU A 22 13.96 -2.72 0.09
N ASP A 23 15.12 -2.83 -0.54
CA ASP A 23 16.42 -2.78 0.16
C ASP A 23 16.56 -1.48 0.97
N ILE A 24 16.21 -0.34 0.37
CA ILE A 24 16.26 0.97 1.01
C ILE A 24 15.26 1.04 2.17
N ALA A 25 14.05 0.52 1.97
CA ALA A 25 13.03 0.45 3.00
C ALA A 25 13.47 -0.46 4.15
N LEU A 26 14.16 -1.56 3.87
CA LEU A 26 14.70 -2.48 4.87
C LEU A 26 15.80 -1.81 5.70
N HIS A 27 16.68 -1.03 5.07
CA HIS A 27 17.62 -0.17 5.80
C HIS A 27 16.90 0.86 6.68
N ALA A 28 15.87 1.53 6.13
CA ALA A 28 15.07 2.49 6.89
C ALA A 28 14.30 1.83 8.05
N TRP A 29 13.83 0.61 7.87
CA TRP A 29 13.14 -0.20 8.88
C TRP A 29 14.05 -0.50 10.07
N TYR A 30 15.30 -0.90 9.82
CA TYR A 30 16.26 -1.09 10.88
C TYR A 30 16.57 0.20 11.63
N ASN A 31 16.69 1.33 10.91
CA ASN A 31 16.85 2.64 11.55
C ASN A 31 15.60 3.04 12.35
N GLN A 32 14.41 2.66 11.89
CA GLN A 32 13.15 2.97 12.54
C GLN A 32 13.00 2.31 13.91
N THR A 33 13.55 1.09 14.10
CA THR A 33 13.52 0.41 15.41
C THR A 33 14.15 1.25 16.53
N VAL A 34 15.02 2.20 16.18
CA VAL A 34 15.71 3.09 17.12
C VAL A 34 14.86 4.31 17.51
N GLN A 35 13.83 4.70 16.74
CA GLN A 35 13.17 6.00 16.91
C GLN A 35 11.62 6.00 16.92
N ALA A 36 10.94 4.97 16.38
CA ALA A 36 9.49 5.04 16.19
C ALA A 36 8.70 4.17 17.16
N THR A 37 8.73 4.52 18.43
CA THR A 37 7.84 3.94 19.42
C THR A 37 6.63 4.84 19.65
N LYS A 38 5.41 4.31 19.45
CA LYS A 38 4.16 4.90 19.93
C LYS A 38 3.90 4.44 21.36
N GLY A 39 3.24 5.26 22.17
CA GLY A 39 2.86 4.90 23.54
C GLY A 39 3.38 5.89 24.57
N SER A 40 3.25 5.53 25.85
CA SER A 40 3.83 6.31 26.94
C SER A 40 5.33 6.03 27.04
N ASP A 41 6.11 7.00 27.52
CA ASP A 41 7.54 6.88 27.81
C ASP A 41 7.89 5.62 28.63
N LYS A 42 6.98 5.17 29.50
CA LYS A 42 7.14 3.97 30.32
C LYS A 42 6.82 2.65 29.61
N HIS A 43 6.04 2.68 28.52
CA HIS A 43 5.63 1.51 27.75
C HIS A 43 5.63 1.79 26.24
N PRO A 44 6.82 1.99 25.65
CA PRO A 44 6.95 2.20 24.22
C PRO A 44 6.53 0.94 23.46
N LYS A 45 5.70 1.12 22.42
CA LYS A 45 5.29 0.08 21.47
C LYS A 45 5.77 0.47 20.06
N PRO A 46 6.36 -0.44 19.27
CA PRO A 46 6.73 -0.15 17.89
C PRO A 46 5.53 0.35 17.08
N ARG A 47 5.74 1.38 16.23
CA ARG A 47 4.68 1.94 15.37
C ARG A 47 4.14 0.93 14.36
N TYR A 48 5.02 0.08 13.86
CA TYR A 48 4.74 -1.02 12.95
C TYR A 48 5.28 -2.29 13.61
N GLN A 49 4.57 -3.40 13.46
CA GLN A 49 4.97 -4.67 14.09
C GLN A 49 5.76 -5.55 13.13
N LYS A 50 5.44 -5.46 11.83
CA LYS A 50 6.09 -6.20 10.75
C LYS A 50 6.63 -5.25 9.70
N PHE A 51 7.65 -5.69 8.97
CA PHE A 51 8.16 -4.94 7.83
C PHE A 51 7.09 -4.70 6.77
N SER A 52 6.22 -5.69 6.52
CA SER A 52 5.08 -5.56 5.61
C SER A 52 4.10 -4.44 5.96
N ASP A 53 4.03 -4.04 7.24
CA ASP A 53 3.19 -2.91 7.67
C ASP A 53 3.85 -1.55 7.36
N PHE A 54 5.18 -1.55 7.20
CA PHE A 54 5.99 -0.38 6.86
C PHE A 54 6.19 -0.23 5.35
N TYR A 55 6.48 -1.33 4.66
CA TYR A 55 6.70 -1.38 3.22
C TYR A 55 6.28 -2.75 2.67
N ASN A 56 5.41 -2.74 1.66
CA ASN A 56 4.88 -3.95 1.04
C ASN A 56 5.29 -4.02 -0.44
N THR A 57 6.35 -4.77 -0.71
CA THR A 57 6.90 -4.93 -2.07
C THR A 57 5.93 -5.70 -2.98
N ALA A 58 5.20 -6.69 -2.45
CA ALA A 58 4.24 -7.47 -3.23
C ALA A 58 3.11 -6.60 -3.78
N GLU A 59 2.65 -5.62 -2.99
CA GLU A 59 1.65 -4.64 -3.43
C GLU A 59 2.17 -3.72 -4.53
N GLN A 60 3.45 -3.34 -4.48
CA GLN A 60 4.09 -2.55 -5.54
C GLN A 60 4.29 -3.36 -6.82
N GLU A 61 4.67 -4.63 -6.71
CA GLU A 61 4.76 -5.52 -7.87
C GLU A 61 3.40 -5.72 -8.53
N ASP A 62 2.33 -5.90 -7.73
CA ASP A 62 0.97 -6.02 -8.24
C ASP A 62 0.52 -4.75 -8.99
N GLU A 63 0.82 -3.56 -8.46
CA GLU A 63 0.54 -2.30 -9.15
C GLU A 63 1.31 -2.18 -10.48
N ILE A 64 2.57 -2.60 -10.50
CA ILE A 64 3.38 -2.61 -11.72
C ILE A 64 2.76 -3.57 -12.73
N ARG A 65 2.51 -4.82 -12.37
CA ARG A 65 1.93 -5.83 -13.28
C ARG A 65 0.57 -5.40 -13.81
N ALA A 66 -0.31 -4.87 -12.95
CA ALA A 66 -1.60 -4.32 -13.37
C ALA A 66 -1.49 -3.15 -14.37
N SER A 67 -0.37 -2.43 -14.39
CA SER A 67 -0.16 -1.33 -15.33
C SER A 67 0.34 -1.77 -16.71
N PHE A 68 1.02 -2.93 -16.80
CA PHE A 68 1.57 -3.48 -18.04
C PHE A 68 0.70 -4.57 -18.65
N GLU A 69 0.05 -5.38 -17.82
CA GLU A 69 -0.81 -6.51 -18.20
C GLU A 69 -2.29 -6.15 -17.96
N SER A 70 -3.09 -6.06 -19.03
CA SER A 70 -4.52 -5.71 -18.93
C SER A 70 -5.37 -6.77 -18.23
N ASP A 71 -4.93 -8.02 -18.27
CA ASP A 71 -5.68 -9.19 -17.80
C ASP A 71 -5.17 -9.66 -16.43
N TYR A 72 -4.30 -8.87 -15.78
CA TYR A 72 -3.73 -9.20 -14.48
C TYR A 72 -4.77 -9.06 -13.36
N THR A 73 -5.00 -10.15 -12.63
CA THR A 73 -5.86 -10.17 -11.45
C THR A 73 -5.08 -10.58 -10.22
N SER A 74 -5.16 -9.78 -9.15
CA SER A 74 -4.53 -10.05 -7.86
C SER A 74 -5.57 -10.06 -6.75
N GLU A 75 -5.39 -10.93 -5.75
CA GLU A 75 -6.24 -10.92 -4.56
C GLU A 75 -6.03 -9.64 -3.72
N LEU A 76 -4.84 -9.04 -3.77
CA LEU A 76 -4.52 -7.81 -3.05
C LEU A 76 -5.22 -6.60 -3.68
N THR A 77 -5.24 -6.51 -5.01
CA THR A 77 -5.97 -5.43 -5.70
C THR A 77 -7.46 -5.51 -5.42
N HIS A 78 -8.06 -6.71 -5.46
CA HIS A 78 -9.47 -6.90 -5.10
C HIS A 78 -9.78 -6.48 -3.66
N LYS A 79 -8.96 -6.90 -2.68
CA LYS A 79 -9.12 -6.51 -1.27
C LYS A 79 -9.04 -5.00 -1.08
N ARG A 80 -8.10 -4.33 -1.76
CA ARG A 80 -7.94 -2.88 -1.68
C ARG A 80 -9.14 -2.14 -2.25
N GLU A 81 -9.68 -2.60 -3.38
CA GLU A 81 -10.90 -2.03 -3.97
C GLU A 81 -12.11 -2.19 -3.05
N GLU A 82 -12.26 -3.35 -2.41
CA GLU A 82 -13.29 -3.60 -1.41
C GLU A 82 -13.16 -2.66 -0.20
N GLU A 83 -11.95 -2.50 0.34
CA GLU A 83 -11.68 -1.57 1.44
C GLU A 83 -12.00 -0.12 1.07
N ALA A 84 -11.60 0.33 -0.12
CA ALA A 84 -11.90 1.66 -0.63
C ALA A 84 -13.42 1.88 -0.76
N LEU A 85 -14.16 0.90 -1.27
CA LEU A 85 -15.61 0.95 -1.39
C LEU A 85 -16.29 1.01 -0.01
N ILE A 86 -15.81 0.24 0.96
CA ILE A 86 -16.30 0.27 2.35
C ILE A 86 -16.08 1.65 2.97
N GLN A 87 -14.90 2.25 2.78
CA GLN A 87 -14.60 3.59 3.29
C GLN A 87 -15.52 4.66 2.66
N GLN A 88 -15.75 4.61 1.36
CA GLN A 88 -16.70 5.50 0.68
C GLN A 88 -18.12 5.35 1.24
N ARG A 89 -18.58 4.11 1.42
CA ARG A 89 -19.89 3.82 2.02
C ARG A 89 -19.99 4.36 3.45
N PHE A 90 -18.93 4.21 4.24
CA PHE A 90 -18.87 4.72 5.60
C PHE A 90 -18.89 6.25 5.66
N ALA A 91 -18.11 6.93 4.81
CA ALA A 91 -18.12 8.38 4.69
C ALA A 91 -19.52 8.91 4.34
N LYS A 92 -20.17 8.31 3.33
CA LYS A 92 -21.55 8.64 2.94
C LYS A 92 -22.55 8.44 4.08
N LEU A 93 -22.40 7.36 4.86
CA LEU A 93 -23.23 7.12 6.04
C LEU A 93 -23.04 8.22 7.10
N GLN A 94 -21.80 8.64 7.35
CA GLN A 94 -21.51 9.72 8.29
C GLN A 94 -22.15 11.05 7.87
N GLU A 95 -22.03 11.43 6.59
CA GLU A 95 -22.69 12.61 6.05
C GLU A 95 -24.21 12.58 6.22
N LEU A 96 -24.84 11.44 5.92
CA LEU A 96 -26.28 11.26 6.11
C LEU A 96 -26.70 11.39 7.58
N LYS A 97 -25.88 10.87 8.50
CA LYS A 97 -26.11 11.02 9.95
C LYS A 97 -25.96 12.47 10.41
N GLN A 98 -24.98 13.21 9.90
CA GLN A 98 -24.81 14.63 10.20
C GLN A 98 -25.98 15.47 9.65
N LYS A 99 -26.41 15.23 8.41
CA LYS A 99 -27.59 15.90 7.82
C LYS A 99 -28.88 15.63 8.61
N ARG A 100 -29.06 14.41 9.13
CA ARG A 100 -30.21 14.07 10.00
C ARG A 100 -30.14 14.71 11.39
N LYS A 101 -28.95 15.00 11.91
CA LYS A 101 -28.75 15.69 13.20
C LYS A 101 -28.83 17.22 13.09
N GLY A 102 -28.45 17.80 11.95
CA GLY A 102 -28.51 19.24 11.69
C GLY A 102 -29.84 19.74 11.10
N GLY A 103 -30.80 18.84 10.86
CA GLY A 103 -32.17 19.17 10.49
C GLY A 103 -33.08 19.27 11.72
N GLN A 104 -32.81 20.25 12.58
CA GLN A 104 -33.73 20.79 13.58
C GLN A 104 -33.83 22.30 13.38
#